data_AF-A0A227J2U6-F1
#
_entry.id   AF-A0A227J2U6-F1
#
_cell.length_a   1.000
_cell.length_b   1.000
_cell.length_c   1.000
_cell.angle_alpha   90.00
_cell.angle_beta   90.00
_cell.angle_gamma   90.00
#
_symmetry.space_group_name_H-M   'P 1'
#
loop_
_entity.id
_entity.type
_entity.pdbx_description
1 polymer ?
#
loop_
_entity_poly.entity_id
_entity_poly.type
_entity_poly.pdbx_seq_one_letter_code
_entity_poly.pdbx_strand_id
1 'polypeptide(L)'
;RKHTGKKKSDKQLQSMGEIAFLFRDASAKGEDKFKPIQYTAIDSFWYHLLFELENNLAEQGNTLDNGERLKLVVDYPEGTPELHKLATLFPLHSLR
;
A
#
# COMPACT_ATOMS: atom_id res chain seq x y z
N ARG A 1 18.60 -21.06 13.96
CA ARG A 1 18.59 -20.80 12.49
C ARG A 1 17.31 -20.05 12.18
N LYS A 2 17.39 -18.75 11.87
CA LYS A 2 16.21 -17.90 11.68
C LYS A 2 15.60 -18.23 10.31
N HIS A 3 14.32 -18.64 10.30
CA HIS A 3 13.43 -18.93 9.16
C HIS A 3 13.37 -20.36 8.60
N THR A 4 14.43 -21.17 8.63
CA THR A 4 14.37 -22.60 8.30
C THR A 4 14.96 -23.42 9.44
N GLY A 5 14.13 -23.67 10.46
CA GLY A 5 14.56 -24.33 11.70
C GLY A 5 15.30 -25.66 11.48
N LYS A 6 14.87 -26.45 10.48
CA LYS A 6 15.53 -27.69 10.04
C LYS A 6 16.24 -27.49 8.69
N LYS A 7 17.30 -28.26 8.42
CA LYS A 7 17.99 -28.29 7.11
C LYS A 7 16.99 -28.80 6.06
N LYS A 8 16.59 -27.92 5.13
CA LYS A 8 15.76 -28.25 3.97
C LYS A 8 16.66 -28.58 2.78
N SER A 9 16.16 -29.36 1.83
CA SER A 9 16.85 -29.58 0.55
C SER A 9 16.70 -28.37 -0.38
N ASP A 10 17.60 -28.22 -1.34
CA ASP A 10 17.57 -27.09 -2.28
C ASP A 10 16.27 -27.05 -3.10
N LYS A 11 15.74 -28.23 -3.46
CA LYS A 11 14.43 -28.36 -4.12
C LYS A 11 13.29 -27.83 -3.24
N GLN A 12 13.33 -28.11 -1.94
CA GLN A 12 12.32 -27.61 -0.99
C GLN A 12 12.42 -26.09 -0.77
N LEU A 13 13.60 -25.50 -0.94
CA LEU A 13 13.75 -24.04 -0.84
C LEU A 13 13.25 -23.33 -2.10
N GLN A 14 13.50 -23.90 -3.28
CA GLN A 14 13.02 -23.35 -4.55
C GLN A 14 11.48 -23.36 -4.63
N SER A 15 10.83 -24.45 -4.20
CA SER A 15 9.36 -24.56 -4.22
C SER A 15 8.66 -23.76 -3.12
N MET A 16 9.40 -23.19 -2.15
CA MET A 16 8.77 -22.38 -1.09
C MET A 16 8.25 -21.05 -1.62
N GLY A 17 8.88 -20.47 -2.65
CA GLY A 17 8.38 -19.24 -3.28
C GLY A 17 7.02 -19.40 -3.96
N GLU A 18 6.69 -20.63 -4.39
CA GLU A 18 5.42 -20.97 -5.05
C GLU A 18 4.24 -21.10 -4.07
N ILE A 19 4.52 -21.30 -2.77
CA ILE A 19 3.53 -21.61 -1.73
C ILE A 19 3.60 -20.62 -0.54
N ALA A 20 4.52 -19.66 -0.59
CA ALA A 20 4.73 -18.71 0.51
C ALA A 20 3.69 -17.59 0.49
N PHE A 21 2.58 -17.81 1.20
CA PHE A 21 1.80 -16.70 1.74
C PHE A 21 2.60 -16.09 2.89
N LEU A 22 2.95 -14.82 2.73
CA LEU A 22 3.65 -14.00 3.70
C LEU A 22 2.72 -13.70 4.90
N PHE A 23 2.48 -14.69 5.74
CA PHE A 23 1.70 -14.52 6.96
C PHE A 23 2.49 -13.66 7.96
N ARG A 24 1.89 -12.54 8.36
CA ARG A 24 2.39 -11.73 9.47
C ARG A 24 2.26 -12.54 10.76
N ASP A 25 3.37 -12.73 11.48
CA ASP A 25 3.32 -13.15 12.88
C ASP A 25 2.98 -11.91 13.74
N ALA A 26 1.71 -11.78 14.14
CA ALA A 26 1.24 -10.66 14.95
C ALA A 26 1.85 -10.62 16.36
N SER A 27 2.40 -11.75 16.83
CA SER A 27 3.05 -11.88 18.13
C SER A 27 4.57 -11.64 18.09
N ALA A 28 5.13 -11.45 16.89
CA ALA A 28 6.56 -11.21 16.71
C ALA A 28 7.03 -9.96 17.46
N LYS A 29 8.23 -10.04 18.04
CA LYS A 29 8.89 -8.97 18.79
C LYS A 29 10.12 -8.47 18.02
N GLY A 30 10.48 -7.21 18.22
CA GLY A 30 11.65 -6.60 17.57
C GLY A 30 11.50 -6.53 16.06
N GLU A 31 12.61 -6.74 15.34
CA GLU A 31 12.69 -6.56 13.87
C GLU A 31 11.76 -7.48 13.06
N ASP A 32 11.40 -8.65 13.60
CA ASP A 32 10.53 -9.60 12.89
C ASP A 32 9.07 -9.14 12.82
N LYS A 33 8.63 -8.23 13.71
CA LYS A 33 7.29 -7.63 13.66
C LYS A 33 7.04 -6.82 12.40
N PHE A 34 8.11 -6.28 11.80
CA PHE A 34 8.06 -5.41 10.62
C PHE A 34 8.18 -6.18 9.30
N LYS A 35 8.36 -7.51 9.36
CA LYS A 35 8.30 -8.38 8.18
C LYS A 35 6.89 -8.95 8.06
N PRO A 36 6.32 -9.05 6.85
CA PRO A 36 6.89 -8.74 5.54
C PRO A 36 6.35 -7.44 4.89
N ILE A 37 5.31 -6.86 5.48
CA ILE A 37 4.65 -5.63 5.01
C ILE A 37 4.72 -4.63 6.15
N GLN A 38 5.44 -3.54 5.92
CA GLN A 38 5.48 -2.41 6.86
C GLN A 38 4.10 -1.76 6.90
N TYR A 39 3.73 -1.16 8.03
CA TYR A 39 2.44 -0.47 8.18
C TYR A 39 2.19 0.54 7.04
N THR A 40 3.25 1.23 6.60
CA THR A 40 3.22 2.25 5.55
C THR A 40 3.35 1.71 4.13
N ALA A 41 3.52 0.40 3.95
CA ALA A 41 3.80 -0.19 2.64
C ALA A 41 2.63 -0.06 1.65
N ILE A 42 1.42 0.19 2.16
CA ILE A 42 0.20 0.35 1.34
C ILE A 42 -0.10 1.84 1.08
N ASP A 43 0.47 2.77 1.85
CA ASP A 43 0.11 4.19 1.80
C ASP A 43 0.36 4.80 0.41
N SER A 44 1.49 4.47 -0.22
CA SER A 44 1.81 4.94 -1.58
C SER A 44 0.86 4.37 -2.62
N PHE A 45 0.57 3.07 -2.55
CA PHE A 45 -0.39 2.44 -3.45
C PHE A 45 -1.80 3.02 -3.28
N TRP A 46 -2.21 3.27 -2.04
CA TRP A 46 -3.50 3.86 -1.73
C TRP A 46 -3.60 5.30 -2.27
N TYR A 47 -2.56 6.11 -2.07
CA TYR A 47 -2.47 7.45 -2.65
C TYR A 47 -2.60 7.42 -4.18
N HIS A 48 -1.82 6.58 -4.88
CA HIS A 48 -1.86 6.51 -6.33
C HIS A 48 -3.22 6.06 -6.85
N LEU A 49 -3.86 5.09 -6.21
CA LEU A 49 -5.20 4.62 -6.57
C LEU A 49 -6.24 5.74 -6.44
N LEU A 50 -6.22 6.50 -5.34
CA LEU A 50 -7.15 7.61 -5.15
C LEU A 50 -6.86 8.77 -6.10
N PHE A 51 -5.59 9.05 -6.39
CA PHE A 51 -5.22 10.08 -7.35
C PHE A 51 -5.68 9.74 -8.77
N GLU A 52 -5.52 8.49 -9.19
CA GLU A 52 -6.02 8.00 -10.48
C GLU A 52 -7.54 8.08 -10.55
N LEU A 53 -8.24 7.65 -9.49
CA LEU A 53 -9.69 7.77 -9.39
C LEU A 53 -10.16 9.24 -9.48
N GLU A 54 -9.48 10.15 -8.77
CA GLU A 54 -9.75 11.59 -8.84
C GLU A 54 -9.60 12.15 -10.27
N ASN A 55 -8.66 11.65 -11.07
CA ASN A 55 -8.50 11.99 -12.51
C ASN A 55 -9.66 11.43 -13.35
N ASN A 56 -9.95 10.14 -13.19
CA ASN A 56 -11.01 9.49 -13.96
C ASN A 56 -12.40 10.12 -13.69
N LEU A 57 -12.69 10.51 -12.44
CA LEU A 57 -13.95 11.19 -12.11
C LEU A 57 -14.07 12.53 -12.82
N ALA A 58 -12.99 13.32 -12.86
CA ALA A 58 -12.99 14.61 -13.53
C ALA A 58 -13.15 14.47 -15.06
N GLU A 59 -12.48 13.50 -15.67
CA GLU A 59 -12.61 13.21 -17.10
C GLU A 59 -14.04 12.76 -17.49
N GLN A 60 -14.71 12.03 -16.60
CA GLN A 60 -16.09 11.60 -16.77
C GLN A 60 -17.12 12.71 -16.48
N GLY A 61 -16.68 13.89 -16.05
CA GLY A 61 -17.56 15.01 -15.69
C GLY A 61 -18.28 14.84 -14.35
N ASN A 62 -17.82 13.93 -13.49
CA ASN A 62 -18.33 13.79 -12.13
C ASN A 62 -17.71 14.90 -11.26
N THR A 63 -18.49 15.96 -11.04
CA THR A 63 -18.12 17.10 -10.22
C THR A 63 -19.06 17.23 -9.02
N LEU A 64 -18.65 18.05 -8.05
CA LEU A 64 -19.53 18.51 -6.99
C LEU A 64 -20.63 19.42 -7.58
N ASP A 65 -21.71 19.64 -6.83
CA ASP A 65 -22.85 20.48 -7.25
C ASP A 65 -22.43 21.92 -7.64
N ASN A 66 -21.29 22.40 -7.12
CA ASN A 66 -20.69 23.70 -7.44
C ASN A 66 -19.79 23.68 -8.69
N GLY A 67 -19.66 22.54 -9.38
CA GLY A 67 -18.81 22.35 -10.54
C GLY A 67 -17.34 22.08 -10.21
N GLU A 68 -16.94 22.05 -8.94
CA GLU A 68 -15.58 21.73 -8.55
C GLU A 68 -15.29 20.23 -8.67
N ARG A 69 -14.01 19.92 -8.88
CA ARG A 69 -13.54 18.54 -8.95
C ARG A 69 -13.62 17.86 -7.59
N LEU A 70 -14.08 16.60 -7.59
CA LEU A 70 -14.03 15.74 -6.40
C LEU A 70 -12.57 15.50 -5.99
N LYS A 71 -12.16 16.03 -4.83
CA LYS A 71 -10.83 15.83 -4.27
C LYS A 71 -10.78 14.59 -3.39
N LEU A 72 -9.86 13.68 -3.69
CA LEU A 72 -9.60 12.45 -2.93
C LEU A 72 -8.20 12.45 -2.30
N VAL A 73 -7.27 13.21 -2.86
CA VAL A 73 -5.89 13.37 -2.33
C VAL A 73 -5.56 14.83 -2.03
N VAL A 74 -4.49 15.06 -1.27
CA VAL A 74 -4.01 16.40 -0.95
C VAL A 74 -3.15 16.94 -2.11
N ASP A 75 -3.33 18.21 -2.45
CA ASP A 75 -2.49 18.89 -3.44
C ASP A 75 -1.10 19.18 -2.85
N TYR A 76 -0.06 18.82 -3.61
CA TYR A 76 1.33 19.03 -3.22
C TYR A 76 1.95 20.19 -3.99
N PRO A 77 2.84 20.99 -3.36
CA PRO A 77 3.60 22.01 -4.06
C PRO A 77 4.43 21.43 -5.21
N GLU A 78 4.61 22.23 -6.26
CA GLU A 78 5.49 21.89 -7.37
C GLU A 78 6.91 21.59 -6.88
N GLY A 79 7.51 20.50 -7.37
CA GLY A 79 8.82 20.03 -6.90
C GLY A 79 8.79 19.04 -5.73
N THR A 80 7.61 18.71 -5.18
CA THR A 80 7.50 17.64 -4.18
C THR A 80 7.86 16.28 -4.82
N PRO A 81 8.84 15.53 -4.28
CA PRO A 81 9.17 14.20 -4.78
C PRO A 81 7.98 13.25 -4.70
N GLU A 82 7.75 12.43 -5.74
CA GLU A 82 6.64 11.46 -5.78
C GLU A 82 6.63 10.52 -4.55
N LEU A 83 7.80 10.08 -4.09
CA LEU A 83 7.93 9.23 -2.90
C LEU A 83 7.39 9.87 -1.61
N HIS A 84 7.21 11.19 -1.58
CA HIS A 84 6.71 11.93 -0.42
C HIS A 84 5.20 12.23 -0.53
N LYS A 85 4.57 11.87 -1.65
CA LYS A 85 3.14 12.08 -1.87
C LYS A 85 2.35 10.86 -1.40
N LEU A 86 1.83 10.94 -0.17
CA LEU A 86 1.15 9.85 0.52
C LEU A 86 -0.18 10.27 1.16
N ALA A 87 -0.45 11.57 1.27
CA ALA A 87 -1.59 12.09 2.02
C ALA A 87 -2.88 11.98 1.20
N THR A 88 -3.87 11.33 1.81
CA THR A 88 -5.19 11.09 1.24
C THR A 88 -6.25 11.76 2.13
N LEU A 89 -7.33 12.25 1.53
CA LEU A 89 -8.46 12.85 2.26
C LEU A 89 -9.37 11.76 2.86
N PHE A 90 -9.28 10.55 2.32
CA PHE A 90 -10.06 9.40 2.75
C PHE A 90 -9.11 8.25 3.15
N PRO A 91 -9.11 7.83 4.43
CA PRO A 91 -8.27 6.73 4.86
C PRO A 91 -8.73 5.41 4.24
N LEU A 92 -7.82 4.44 4.13
CA LEU A 92 -8.07 3.11 3.55
C LEU A 92 -9.31 2.42 4.15
N HIS A 93 -9.59 2.64 5.43
CA HIS A 93 -10.72 2.01 6.14
C HIS A 93 -12.07 2.70 5.89
N SER A 94 -12.16 3.73 5.04
CA SER A 94 -13.41 4.41 4.69
C SER A 94 -14.28 3.64 3.68
N LEU A 95 -13.76 2.59 3.04
CA LEU A 95 -14.49 1.72 2.11
C LEU A 95 -15.40 0.71 2.83
N ARG A 96 -16.26 1.17 3.76
CA ARG A 96 -17.21 0.30 4.48
C ARG A 96 -18.64 0.47 4.00
#